data_AF-A0A2E4W630-F1
#
_entry.id   AF-A0A2E4W630-F1
#
_cell.length_a   1.000
_cell.length_b   1.000
_cell.length_c   1.000
_cell.angle_alpha   90.00
_cell.angle_beta   90.00
_cell.angle_gamma   90.00
#
_symmetry.space_group_name_H-M   'P 1'
#
loop_
_entity.id
_entity.type
_entity.pdbx_description
1 polymer ?
#
loop_
_entity_poly.entity_id
_entity_poly.type
_entity_poly.pdbx_seq_one_letter_code
_entity_poly.pdbx_strand_id
1 'polypeptide(L)'
;MVGVSNKVDVINSSSDVYPTTIYKAMTEPEGDNHAAIYLTKKVNLENPATSIRVLFDANRQNSASIKVLYKILRVDDAFDFDEMGFKFFNDDGTVAGSGGPDETVRPSEGAGEFLEHEYTAGVKDDGIGTSLEEFISFQIKIVMRTTNQAQPPLLQRLRVLALAT
;
A
#
# COMPACT_ATOMS: atom_id res chain seq x y z
N MET A 1 -12.99 34.04 -3.04
CA MET A 1 -11.73 33.25 -3.06
C MET A 1 -12.11 31.81 -2.80
N VAL A 2 -12.04 30.96 -3.82
CA VAL A 2 -12.32 29.52 -3.67
C VAL A 2 -10.97 28.83 -3.55
N GLY A 3 -10.57 28.50 -2.33
CA GLY A 3 -9.43 27.62 -2.10
C GLY A 3 -9.88 26.19 -2.38
N VAL A 4 -9.68 25.72 -3.62
CA VAL A 4 -9.83 24.29 -3.93
C VAL A 4 -8.55 23.60 -3.45
N SER A 5 -8.57 23.11 -2.21
CA SER A 5 -7.43 22.38 -1.65
C SER A 5 -7.52 20.92 -2.10
N ASN A 6 -6.98 20.62 -3.28
CA ASN A 6 -6.65 19.24 -3.65
C ASN A 6 -5.45 18.82 -2.79
N LYS A 7 -5.71 18.33 -1.59
CA LYS A 7 -4.66 17.89 -0.68
C LYS A 7 -4.22 16.49 -1.06
N VAL A 8 -3.00 16.38 -1.55
CA VAL A 8 -2.18 15.18 -1.38
C VAL A 8 -0.96 15.64 -0.58
N ASP A 9 -0.59 14.86 0.41
CA ASP A 9 0.41 15.19 1.41
C ASP A 9 1.49 14.11 1.52
N VAL A 10 2.54 14.47 2.25
CA VAL A 10 3.61 13.56 2.64
C VAL A 10 3.75 13.70 4.15
N ILE A 11 3.31 12.68 4.88
CA ILE A 11 3.40 12.62 6.33
C ILE A 11 4.28 11.42 6.68
N ASN A 12 5.37 11.66 7.42
CA ASN A 12 6.30 10.63 7.84
C ASN A 12 6.33 10.46 9.36
N SER A 13 5.93 11.48 10.13
CA SER A 13 5.97 11.42 11.59
C SER A 13 5.01 12.40 12.26
N SER A 14 4.96 12.35 13.59
CA SER A 14 4.12 13.23 14.40
C SER A 14 4.44 14.72 14.28
N SER A 15 5.66 15.09 13.89
CA SER A 15 6.00 16.50 13.65
C SER A 15 5.26 17.10 12.46
N ASP A 16 4.84 16.27 11.49
CA ASP A 16 4.22 16.73 10.25
C ASP A 16 2.74 17.11 10.43
N VAL A 17 2.12 16.64 11.52
CA VAL A 17 0.71 16.91 11.87
C VAL A 17 0.55 17.69 13.17
N TYR A 18 1.66 18.02 13.84
CA TYR A 18 1.66 18.82 15.06
C TYR A 18 1.38 20.30 14.76
N PRO A 19 0.66 21.03 15.64
CA PRO A 19 -0.07 20.60 16.84
C PRO A 19 -1.54 20.24 16.55
N THR A 20 -1.95 20.26 15.29
CA THR A 20 -3.35 20.30 14.90
C THR A 20 -4.05 18.95 14.99
N THR A 21 -3.31 17.85 14.82
CA THR A 21 -3.89 16.49 14.84
C THR A 21 -2.95 15.48 15.50
N ILE A 22 -3.53 14.42 16.04
CA ILE A 22 -2.81 13.24 16.51
C ILE A 22 -2.31 12.44 15.29
N TYR A 23 -1.05 12.05 15.32
CA TYR A 23 -0.45 11.21 14.30
C TYR A 23 -0.92 9.76 14.40
N LYS A 24 -1.43 9.24 13.29
CA LYS A 24 -1.77 7.85 13.07
C LYS A 24 -0.89 7.32 11.93
N ALA A 25 -0.12 6.28 12.22
CA ALA A 25 0.76 5.66 11.24
C ALA A 25 -0.05 4.92 10.16
N MET A 26 0.56 4.70 8.99
CA MET A 26 -0.10 3.97 7.90
C MET A 26 -0.45 2.52 8.25
N THR A 27 0.28 1.96 9.22
CA THR A 27 0.13 0.59 9.73
C THR A 27 -1.02 0.44 10.71
N GLU A 28 -1.61 1.55 11.18
CA GLU A 28 -2.72 1.49 12.13
C GLU A 28 -3.96 0.81 11.50
N PRO A 29 -4.72 0.05 12.29
CA PRO A 29 -5.95 -0.60 11.83
C PRO A 29 -6.98 0.42 11.32
N GLU A 30 -7.07 1.54 12.02
CA GLU A 30 -8.06 2.58 11.77
C GLU A 30 -7.48 3.99 11.80
N GLY A 31 -7.87 4.76 10.80
CA GLY A 31 -7.38 6.11 10.60
C GLY A 31 -5.97 6.15 10.01
N ASP A 32 -5.71 7.24 9.30
CA ASP A 32 -4.44 7.58 8.67
C ASP A 32 -4.55 9.06 8.31
N ASN A 33 -3.50 9.85 8.58
CA ASN A 33 -3.55 11.28 8.31
C ASN A 33 -3.38 11.63 6.82
N HIS A 34 -2.99 10.68 5.96
CA HIS A 34 -2.80 10.94 4.53
C HIS A 34 -4.12 11.22 3.82
N ALA A 35 -4.08 12.16 2.89
CA ALA A 35 -5.28 12.59 2.17
C ALA A 35 -5.67 11.66 1.00
N ALA A 36 -4.73 10.89 0.44
CA ALA A 36 -4.96 10.05 -0.73
C ALA A 36 -4.72 8.56 -0.41
N ILE A 37 -5.79 7.88 -0.01
CA ILE A 37 -5.74 6.48 0.40
C ILE A 37 -6.83 5.69 -0.33
N TYR A 38 -6.45 4.55 -0.88
CA TYR A 38 -7.38 3.58 -1.45
C TYR A 38 -7.32 2.28 -0.65
N LEU A 39 -8.46 1.84 -0.11
CA LEU A 39 -8.59 0.54 0.55
C LEU A 39 -9.49 -0.36 -0.28
N THR A 40 -9.06 -1.59 -0.51
CA THR A 40 -9.95 -2.62 -1.04
C THR A 40 -10.96 -3.02 0.02
N LYS A 41 -12.07 -3.63 -0.41
CA LYS A 41 -12.92 -4.39 0.54
C LYS A 41 -12.12 -5.57 1.10
N LYS A 42 -12.54 -6.08 2.26
CA LYS A 42 -12.09 -7.39 2.75
C LYS A 42 -12.44 -8.44 1.69
N VAL A 43 -11.45 -9.20 1.25
CA VAL A 43 -11.63 -10.32 0.34
C VAL A 43 -11.53 -11.60 1.17
N ASN A 44 -12.59 -12.40 1.20
CA ASN A 44 -12.56 -13.73 1.79
C ASN A 44 -12.20 -14.74 0.69
N LEU A 45 -11.31 -15.67 1.02
CA LEU A 45 -10.87 -16.72 0.13
C LEU A 45 -11.64 -18.01 0.42
N GLU A 46 -11.94 -18.75 -0.64
CA GLU A 46 -12.51 -20.11 -0.52
C GLU A 46 -11.44 -21.11 -0.09
N ASN A 47 -10.25 -21.02 -0.69
CA ASN A 47 -9.08 -21.79 -0.31
C ASN A 47 -8.07 -20.87 0.38
N PRO A 48 -7.49 -21.26 1.52
CA PRO A 48 -6.46 -20.47 2.16
C PRO A 48 -5.25 -20.25 1.24
N ALA A 49 -4.61 -19.10 1.37
CA ALA A 49 -3.45 -18.71 0.57
C ALA A 49 -2.23 -18.43 1.45
N THR A 50 -1.05 -18.49 0.83
CA THR A 50 0.26 -18.32 1.49
C THR A 50 1.12 -17.23 0.83
N SER A 51 0.63 -16.63 -0.25
CA SER A 51 1.23 -15.46 -0.87
C SER A 51 0.20 -14.49 -1.46
N ILE A 52 0.61 -13.22 -1.58
CA ILE A 52 -0.14 -12.13 -2.20
C ILE A 52 0.75 -11.46 -3.23
N ARG A 53 0.20 -11.24 -4.42
CA ARG A 53 0.82 -10.46 -5.49
C ARG A 53 -0.10 -9.32 -5.90
N VAL A 54 0.40 -8.10 -5.87
CA VAL A 54 -0.30 -6.90 -6.30
C VAL A 54 0.40 -6.33 -7.53
N LEU A 55 -0.35 -6.10 -8.59
CA LEU A 55 0.13 -5.45 -9.80
C LEU A 55 -0.77 -4.27 -10.15
N PHE A 56 -0.17 -3.14 -10.49
CA PHE A 56 -0.89 -2.01 -11.09
C PHE A 56 0.05 -1.19 -11.95
N ASP A 57 -0.48 -0.48 -12.93
CA ASP A 57 0.29 0.49 -13.68
C ASP A 57 0.12 1.86 -13.01
N ALA A 58 1.23 2.55 -12.73
CA ALA A 58 1.19 3.87 -12.11
C ALA A 58 1.89 4.94 -12.95
N ASN A 59 1.28 6.12 -12.99
CA ASN A 59 1.94 7.35 -13.38
C ASN A 59 2.46 8.02 -12.10
N ARG A 60 3.78 8.04 -11.92
CA ARG A 60 4.43 8.56 -10.72
C ARG A 60 5.62 9.41 -11.09
N GLN A 61 5.59 10.68 -10.70
CA GLN A 61 6.74 11.57 -10.84
C GLN A 61 7.76 11.38 -9.71
N ASN A 62 8.94 12.00 -9.87
CA ASN A 62 10.01 11.88 -8.88
C ASN A 62 9.62 12.44 -7.48
N SER A 63 8.75 13.45 -7.44
CA SER A 63 8.20 14.04 -6.21
C SER A 63 7.10 13.19 -5.54
N ALA A 64 6.66 12.12 -6.20
CA ALA A 64 5.56 11.27 -5.77
C ALA A 64 6.08 9.91 -5.28
N SER A 65 5.41 9.35 -4.28
CA SER A 65 5.65 7.98 -3.79
C SER A 65 4.32 7.26 -3.56
N ILE A 66 4.31 5.96 -3.87
CA ILE A 66 3.16 5.08 -3.64
C ILE A 66 3.62 4.06 -2.61
N LYS A 67 2.87 3.94 -1.51
CA LYS A 67 3.12 2.99 -0.44
C LYS A 67 2.00 1.96 -0.43
N VAL A 68 2.35 0.71 -0.63
CA VAL A 68 1.39 -0.39 -0.63
C VAL A 68 1.55 -1.19 0.65
N LEU A 69 0.41 -1.48 1.29
CA LEU A 69 0.31 -2.26 2.50
C LEU A 69 -0.74 -3.35 2.30
N TYR A 70 -0.59 -4.42 3.07
CA TYR A 70 -1.54 -5.51 3.13
C TYR A 70 -1.86 -5.86 4.58
N LYS A 71 -2.99 -6.52 4.75
CA LYS A 71 -3.44 -7.08 6.01
C LYS A 71 -4.08 -8.43 5.71
N ILE A 72 -3.75 -9.43 6.51
CA ILE A 72 -4.22 -10.81 6.35
C ILE A 72 -4.88 -11.29 7.64
N LEU A 73 -5.87 -12.16 7.51
CA LEU A 73 -6.46 -12.92 8.61
C LEU A 73 -6.04 -14.38 8.48
N ARG A 74 -5.29 -14.86 9.46
CA ARG A 74 -4.83 -16.25 9.46
C ARG A 74 -5.98 -17.20 9.79
N VAL A 75 -5.83 -18.46 9.42
CA VAL A 75 -6.85 -19.51 9.65
C VAL A 75 -7.12 -19.71 11.15
N ASP A 76 -6.09 -19.59 11.98
CA ASP A 76 -6.11 -19.82 13.42
C ASP A 76 -6.36 -18.55 14.25
N ASP A 77 -6.53 -17.40 13.58
CA ASP A 77 -6.66 -16.13 14.24
C ASP A 77 -8.11 -15.80 14.63
N ALA A 78 -8.29 -15.37 15.87
CA ALA A 78 -9.58 -14.98 16.44
C ALA A 78 -9.72 -13.45 16.57
N PHE A 79 -8.72 -12.67 16.18
CA PHE A 79 -8.81 -11.21 16.20
C PHE A 79 -9.86 -10.70 15.22
N ASP A 80 -10.53 -9.60 15.60
CA ASP A 80 -11.41 -8.90 14.67
C ASP A 80 -10.59 -8.40 13.49
N PHE A 81 -11.12 -8.63 12.28
CA PHE A 81 -10.48 -8.14 11.10
C PHE A 81 -10.31 -6.64 11.15
N ASP A 82 -11.21 -5.87 11.74
CA ASP A 82 -11.08 -4.41 11.72
C ASP A 82 -10.00 -3.89 12.69
N GLU A 83 -9.59 -4.67 13.69
CA GLU A 83 -8.62 -4.27 14.71
C GLU A 83 -7.15 -4.59 14.37
N MET A 84 -6.89 -5.44 13.37
CA MET A 84 -5.48 -5.76 13.02
C MET A 84 -4.80 -4.63 12.26
N GLY A 85 -3.50 -4.41 12.50
CA GLY A 85 -2.71 -3.45 11.74
C GLY A 85 -2.43 -3.90 10.30
N PHE A 86 -2.03 -2.95 9.47
CA PHE A 86 -1.47 -3.20 8.14
C PHE A 86 0.04 -3.42 8.21
N LYS A 87 0.56 -4.25 7.31
CA LYS A 87 1.99 -4.49 7.09
C LYS A 87 2.40 -3.92 5.73
N PHE A 88 3.59 -3.33 5.65
CA PHE A 88 4.13 -2.87 4.37
C PHE A 88 4.55 -4.06 3.49
N PHE A 89 4.38 -3.91 2.18
CA PHE A 89 5.17 -4.73 1.24
C PHE A 89 6.63 -4.28 1.29
N ASN A 90 7.58 -5.21 1.13
CA ASN A 90 9.02 -4.90 1.12
C ASN A 90 9.46 -4.00 2.28
N ASP A 91 9.05 -4.36 3.50
CA ASP A 91 9.33 -3.60 4.71
C ASP A 91 10.82 -3.67 5.08
N ASP A 92 11.45 -2.49 5.19
CA ASP A 92 12.84 -2.30 5.62
C ASP A 92 12.94 -1.74 7.06
N GLY A 93 11.81 -1.63 7.75
CA GLY A 93 11.69 -1.03 9.08
C GLY A 93 11.55 0.50 9.05
N THR A 94 11.51 1.14 7.88
CA THR A 94 11.39 2.60 7.74
C THR A 94 10.25 3.01 6.79
N VAL A 95 9.55 4.12 7.08
CA VAL A 95 8.52 4.66 6.17
C VAL A 95 9.10 5.04 4.80
N ALA A 96 10.39 5.36 4.73
CA ALA A 96 11.07 5.76 3.52
C ALA A 96 11.26 4.58 2.54
N GLY A 97 11.80 3.45 3.01
CA GLY A 97 12.05 2.28 2.15
C GLY A 97 10.91 1.27 2.09
N SER A 98 10.02 1.25 3.07
CA SER A 98 8.93 0.27 3.14
C SER A 98 7.76 0.62 2.23
N GLY A 99 7.03 -0.37 1.71
CA GLY A 99 5.85 -0.19 0.86
C GLY A 99 6.17 0.15 -0.61
N GLY A 100 7.44 0.03 -1.01
CA GLY A 100 7.87 0.17 -2.40
C GLY A 100 7.67 -1.12 -3.22
N PRO A 101 7.75 -1.01 -4.56
CA PRO A 101 7.66 -2.18 -5.45
C PRO A 101 8.84 -3.13 -5.23
N ASP A 102 8.67 -4.40 -5.62
CA ASP A 102 9.71 -5.43 -5.55
C ASP A 102 10.96 -5.03 -6.33
N GLU A 103 10.75 -4.45 -7.52
CA GLU A 103 11.79 -3.90 -8.37
C GLU A 103 11.61 -2.39 -8.48
N THR A 104 12.71 -1.64 -8.42
CA THR A 104 12.65 -0.17 -8.49
C THR A 104 12.21 0.28 -9.88
N VAL A 105 11.05 0.92 -9.95
CA VAL A 105 10.51 1.49 -11.19
C VAL A 105 10.91 2.96 -11.32
N ARG A 106 11.42 3.33 -12.50
CA ARG A 106 11.77 4.73 -12.81
C ARG A 106 10.55 5.66 -12.71
N PRO A 107 10.74 6.97 -12.49
CA PRO A 107 9.65 7.93 -12.62
C PRO A 107 9.07 7.96 -14.04
N SER A 108 7.78 8.27 -14.14
CA SER A 108 7.08 8.54 -15.40
C SER A 108 7.53 9.88 -16.00
N GLU A 109 7.79 9.91 -17.29
CA GLU A 109 8.27 11.10 -18.02
C GLU A 109 7.12 11.95 -18.57
N GLY A 110 5.95 11.35 -18.81
CA GLY A 110 4.77 12.03 -19.34
C GLY A 110 3.50 11.63 -18.61
N ALA A 111 2.45 12.46 -18.68
CA ALA A 111 1.18 12.23 -17.99
C ALA A 111 0.39 10.99 -18.47
N GLY A 112 0.69 10.49 -19.68
CA GLY A 112 0.10 9.27 -20.23
C GLY A 112 0.94 8.02 -20.03
N GLU A 113 2.11 8.12 -19.41
CA GLU A 113 3.00 6.99 -19.20
C GLU A 113 2.69 6.30 -17.86
N PHE A 114 2.19 5.08 -17.92
CA PHE A 114 1.97 4.25 -16.74
C PHE A 114 2.92 3.07 -16.79
N LEU A 115 3.70 2.91 -15.73
CA LEU A 115 4.67 1.84 -15.59
C LEU A 115 4.14 0.81 -14.60
N GLU A 116 4.30 -0.47 -14.92
CA GLU A 116 3.85 -1.57 -14.06
C GLU A 116 4.68 -1.58 -12.77
N HIS A 117 3.99 -1.70 -11.64
CA HIS A 117 4.58 -1.88 -10.32
C HIS A 117 4.08 -3.22 -9.78
N GLU A 118 5.02 -4.02 -9.30
CA GLU A 118 4.76 -5.33 -8.72
C GLU A 118 5.14 -5.34 -7.25
N TYR A 119 4.30 -5.97 -6.43
CA TYR A 119 4.51 -6.14 -5.01
C TYR A 119 4.19 -7.58 -4.63
N THR A 120 5.13 -8.27 -3.99
CA THR A 120 4.94 -9.65 -3.56
C THR A 120 5.15 -9.78 -2.06
N ALA A 121 4.25 -10.50 -1.40
CA ALA A 121 4.41 -10.93 -0.02
C ALA A 121 4.20 -12.45 0.04
N GLY A 122 5.15 -13.18 0.62
CA GLY A 122 5.16 -14.65 0.61
C GLY A 122 6.22 -15.21 -0.33
N VAL A 123 6.00 -16.46 -0.78
CA VAL A 123 6.86 -17.12 -1.77
C VAL A 123 6.58 -16.52 -3.15
N LYS A 124 7.64 -16.09 -3.86
CA LYS A 124 7.57 -15.65 -5.26
C LYS A 124 7.47 -16.85 -6.21
N ASP A 125 7.08 -16.61 -7.47
CA ASP A 125 6.93 -17.66 -8.49
C ASP A 125 8.24 -18.46 -8.76
N ASP A 126 9.40 -17.93 -8.37
CA ASP A 126 10.72 -18.56 -8.46
C ASP A 126 11.07 -19.47 -7.25
N GLY A 127 10.16 -19.60 -6.29
CA GLY A 127 10.36 -20.35 -5.05
C GLY A 127 11.22 -19.62 -4.01
N ILE A 128 11.53 -18.34 -4.23
CA ILE A 128 12.36 -17.51 -3.35
C ILE A 128 11.45 -16.64 -2.47
N GLY A 129 11.75 -16.58 -1.17
CA GLY A 129 11.00 -15.79 -0.19
C GLY A 129 10.63 -16.60 1.04
N THR A 130 10.07 -15.92 2.04
CA THR A 130 9.46 -16.58 3.20
C THR A 130 7.96 -16.61 3.00
N SER A 131 7.35 -17.79 3.03
CA SER A 131 5.90 -17.95 2.94
C SER A 131 5.22 -17.08 3.99
N LEU A 132 4.10 -16.44 3.62
CA LEU A 132 3.20 -15.92 4.63
C LEU A 132 2.55 -17.10 5.34
N GLU A 133 2.14 -16.84 6.57
CA GLU A 133 1.25 -17.74 7.29
C GLU A 133 -0.06 -17.88 6.53
N GLU A 134 -0.64 -19.09 6.56
CA GLU A 134 -1.85 -19.42 5.83
C GLU A 134 -3.01 -18.50 6.24
N PHE A 135 -3.62 -17.82 5.25
CA PHE A 135 -4.66 -16.82 5.50
C PHE A 135 -5.93 -17.08 4.68
N ILE A 136 -7.07 -16.75 5.30
CA ILE A 136 -8.42 -16.92 4.73
C ILE A 136 -9.02 -15.61 4.25
N SER A 137 -8.42 -14.47 4.61
CA SER A 137 -8.89 -13.17 4.14
C SER A 137 -7.75 -12.18 4.04
N PHE A 138 -7.87 -11.24 3.13
CA PHE A 138 -6.90 -10.15 3.01
C PHE A 138 -7.56 -8.82 2.61
N GLN A 139 -6.82 -7.73 2.82
CA GLN A 139 -7.16 -6.39 2.37
C GLN A 139 -5.88 -5.64 1.96
N ILE A 140 -5.97 -4.85 0.90
CA ILE A 140 -4.86 -4.02 0.40
C ILE A 140 -5.18 -2.56 0.67
N LYS A 141 -4.17 -1.83 1.16
CA LYS A 141 -4.19 -0.39 1.36
C LYS A 141 -3.10 0.24 0.49
N ILE A 142 -3.49 1.21 -0.33
CA ILE A 142 -2.58 1.96 -1.20
C ILE A 142 -2.61 3.41 -0.74
N VAL A 143 -1.48 3.93 -0.29
CA VAL A 143 -1.29 5.32 0.12
C VAL A 143 -0.50 6.05 -0.95
N MET A 144 -1.12 7.07 -1.54
CA MET A 144 -0.51 7.92 -2.55
C MET A 144 0.00 9.20 -1.90
N ARG A 145 1.26 9.56 -2.16
CA ARG A 145 1.90 10.72 -1.55
C ARG A 145 2.63 11.53 -2.60
N THR A 146 2.58 12.85 -2.51
CA THR A 146 3.37 13.72 -3.39
C THR A 146 3.63 15.06 -2.72
N THR A 147 4.80 15.65 -2.99
CA THR A 147 5.09 17.04 -2.63
C THR A 147 4.57 18.04 -3.68
N ASN A 148 4.17 17.56 -4.86
CA ASN A 148 3.59 18.38 -5.93
C ASN A 148 2.13 17.98 -6.21
N GLN A 149 1.19 18.80 -5.73
CA GLN A 149 -0.25 18.56 -5.87
C GLN A 149 -0.78 18.74 -7.29
N ALA A 150 -0.05 19.42 -8.18
CA ALA A 150 -0.43 19.51 -9.59
C ALA A 150 -0.18 18.19 -10.35
N GLN A 151 0.64 17.31 -9.79
CA GLN A 151 1.06 16.05 -10.39
C GLN A 151 0.86 14.90 -9.39
N PRO A 152 -0.42 14.57 -9.06
CA PRO A 152 -0.72 13.48 -8.18
C PRO A 152 -0.38 12.13 -8.82
N PRO A 153 -0.02 11.10 -8.03
CA PRO A 153 0.12 9.74 -8.54
C PRO A 153 -1.21 9.26 -9.11
N LEU A 154 -1.18 8.61 -10.27
CA LEU A 154 -2.37 7.98 -10.88
C LEU A 154 -2.12 6.49 -11.00
N LEU A 155 -3.15 5.68 -10.73
CA LEU A 155 -3.08 4.23 -10.84
C LEU A 155 -4.15 3.71 -11.79
N GLN A 156 -3.81 2.66 -12.54
CA GLN A 156 -4.76 1.93 -13.37
C GLN A 156 -4.46 0.43 -13.34
N ARG A 157 -5.46 -0.37 -13.75
CA ARG A 157 -5.32 -1.84 -13.92
C ARG A 157 -4.83 -2.56 -12.67
N LEU A 158 -5.38 -2.18 -11.52
CA LEU A 158 -5.12 -2.87 -10.26
C LEU A 158 -5.58 -4.33 -10.34
N ARG A 159 -4.64 -5.24 -10.11
CA ARG A 159 -4.82 -6.68 -10.03
C ARG A 159 -4.22 -7.15 -8.72
N VAL A 160 -4.97 -7.95 -7.97
CA VAL A 160 -4.51 -8.56 -6.73
C VAL A 160 -4.79 -10.05 -6.82
N LEU A 161 -3.76 -10.84 -6.55
CA LEU A 161 -3.76 -12.29 -6.64
C LEU A 161 -3.36 -12.84 -5.27
N ALA A 162 -4.09 -13.84 -4.79
CA ALA A 162 -3.72 -14.62 -3.62
C ALA A 162 -3.52 -16.07 -4.08
N LEU A 163 -2.34 -16.64 -3.81
CA LEU A 163 -1.98 -17.98 -4.29
C LEU A 163 -1.84 -18.93 -3.11
N ALA A 164 -2.43 -20.12 -3.27
CA ALA A 164 -2.16 -21.28 -2.43
C ALA A 164 -1.00 -22.04 -3.05
N THR A 165 0.07 -22.27 -2.28
CA THR A 165 1.22 -23.09 -2.69
C THR A 165 1.21 -24.40 -1.91
#